data_AF-D4HTR2-F1
#
_entry.id   AF-D4HTR2-F1
#
_cell.length_a   1.000
_cell.length_b   1.000
_cell.length_c   1.000
_cell.angle_alpha   90.00
_cell.angle_beta   90.00
_cell.angle_gamma   90.00
#
_symmetry.space_group_name_H-M   'P 1'
#
loop_
_entity.id
_entity.type
_entity.pdbx_description
1 polymer ?
#
loop_
_entity_poly.entity_id
_entity_poly.type
_entity_poly.pdbx_seq_one_letter_code
_entity_poly.pdbx_strand_id
1 'polypeptide(L)' 'FAFHFILPFIITALVLVHLLFLHETGSNNPTGLNSDTDKIPFHPYYTIKDF' A
#
# COMPACT_ATOMS: atom_id res chain seq x y z
N PHE A 1 10.98 27.48 -4.27
CA PHE A 1 12.04 26.64 -3.69
C PHE A 1 11.61 26.03 -2.35
N ALA A 2 11.36 26.81 -1.29
CA ALA A 2 11.04 26.29 0.05
C ALA A 2 9.88 25.25 0.08
N PHE A 3 8.75 25.55 -0.58
CA PHE A 3 7.63 24.58 -0.65
C PHE A 3 7.98 23.31 -1.41
N HIS A 4 8.60 23.43 -2.59
CA HIS A 4 9.02 22.27 -3.36
C HIS A 4 10.01 21.38 -2.59
N PHE A 5 10.84 21.97 -1.72
CA PHE A 5 11.75 21.21 -0.86
C PHE A 5 11.00 20.44 0.25
N ILE A 6 10.04 21.06 0.94
CA ILE A 6 9.36 20.41 2.08
C ILE A 6 8.21 19.48 1.68
N LEU A 7 7.53 19.76 0.56
CA LEU A 7 6.35 19.01 0.11
C LEU A 7 6.60 17.51 -0.11
N PRO A 8 7.72 17.05 -0.71
CA PRO A 8 8.01 15.62 -0.85
C PRO A 8 8.00 14.87 0.48
N PHE A 9 8.54 15.46 1.55
CA PHE A 9 8.57 14.84 2.88
C PHE A 9 7.18 14.77 3.52
N ILE A 10 6.35 15.81 3.32
CA ILE A 10 4.95 15.78 3.75
C ILE A 10 4.20 14.67 3.00
N ILE A 11 4.44 14.51 1.70
CA ILE A 11 3.84 13.44 0.89
C ILE A 11 4.31 12.07 1.41
N THR A 12 5.59 11.88 1.73
CA THR A 12 6.09 10.63 2.33
C THR A 12 5.37 10.31 3.63
N ALA A 13 5.17 11.31 4.51
CA ALA A 13 4.41 11.12 5.74
C ALA A 13 2.95 10.70 5.47
N LEU A 14 2.30 11.32 4.47
CA LEU A 14 0.94 10.96 4.05
C LEU A 14 0.89 9.55 3.44
N VAL A 15 1.90 9.12 2.70
CA VAL A 15 2.01 7.74 2.16
C VAL A 15 2.10 6.73 3.31
N LEU A 16 2.86 7.01 4.36
CA LEU A 16 2.91 6.11 5.53
C LEU A 16 1.55 5.99 6.23
N VAL A 17 0.85 7.10 6.42
CA VAL A 17 -0.52 7.10 6.97
C VAL A 17 -1.48 6.33 6.08
N HIS A 18 -1.38 6.52 4.76
CA HIS A 18 -2.18 5.80 3.78
C HIS A 18 -1.95 4.28 3.84
N LEU A 19 -0.67 3.85 3.87
CA LEU A 19 -0.31 2.44 3.97
C LEU A 19 -0.72 1.81 5.29
N LEU A 20 -0.71 2.57 6.40
CA LEU A 20 -1.21 2.11 7.69
C LEU A 20 -2.70 1.76 7.60
N PHE A 21 -3.52 2.65 7.04
CA PHE A 21 -4.96 2.35 6.88
C PHE A 21 -5.23 1.23 5.88
N LEU A 22 -4.44 1.12 4.81
CA LEU A 22 -4.51 0.00 3.88
C LEU A 22 -4.18 -1.33 4.57
N HIS A 23 -3.25 -1.32 5.53
CA HIS A 23 -2.86 -2.53 6.26
C HIS A 23 -3.97 -3.04 7.20
N GLU A 24 -4.77 -2.14 7.76
CA GLU A 24 -5.91 -2.53 8.62
C GLU A 24 -7.01 -3.28 7.85
N THR A 25 -7.29 -2.90 6.60
CA THR A 25 -8.32 -3.54 5.78
C THR A 25 -7.79 -4.61 4.82
N GLY A 26 -6.52 -4.51 4.45
CA GLY A 26 -5.94 -5.24 3.32
C GLY A 26 -6.34 -4.67 1.96
N SER A 27 -5.68 -5.17 0.90
CA SER A 27 -6.00 -4.83 -0.49
C SER A 27 -7.32 -5.48 -0.94
N ASN A 28 -8.09 -4.74 -1.73
CA ASN A 28 -9.22 -5.30 -2.46
C ASN A 28 -8.75 -6.12 -3.68
N ASN A 29 -9.65 -6.89 -4.30
CA ASN A 29 -9.38 -7.72 -5.47
C ASN A 29 -10.35 -7.41 -6.62
N PRO A 30 -10.08 -7.86 -7.87
CA PRO A 30 -10.87 -7.50 -9.05
C PRO A 30 -12.35 -7.91 -9.00
N THR A 31 -12.71 -8.93 -8.21
CA THR A 31 -14.10 -9.37 -8.08
C THR A 31 -14.85 -8.62 -6.98
N GLY A 32 -14.14 -7.87 -6.12
CA GLY A 32 -14.73 -7.12 -5.01
C GLY A 32 -15.34 -7.98 -3.92
N LEU A 33 -15.11 -9.30 -3.96
CA LEU A 33 -15.57 -10.26 -2.95
C LEU A 33 -14.55 -10.34 -1.80
N ASN A 34 -14.97 -10.83 -0.64
CA ASN A 34 -14.03 -11.08 0.46
C ASN A 34 -13.02 -12.18 0.04
N SER A 35 -11.72 -11.88 0.15
CA SER A 35 -10.61 -12.77 -0.21
C SER A 35 -9.94 -13.44 0.99
N ASP A 36 -10.48 -13.35 2.20
CA ASP A 36 -9.87 -13.92 3.42
C ASP A 36 -9.63 -15.43 3.29
N THR A 37 -10.45 -16.13 2.50
CA THR A 37 -10.32 -17.57 2.27
C THR A 37 -9.22 -17.95 1.28
N ASP A 38 -8.69 -17.02 0.48
CA ASP A 38 -7.70 -17.31 -0.58
C ASP A 38 -6.38 -16.51 -0.48
N LYS A 39 -6.14 -15.84 0.65
CA LYS A 39 -4.95 -15.03 0.87
C LYS A 39 -3.65 -15.84 0.69
N ILE A 40 -2.74 -15.28 -0.11
CA ILE A 40 -1.35 -15.72 -0.24
C ILE A 40 -0.40 -14.71 0.42
N PRO A 41 0.78 -15.13 0.92
CA PRO A 41 1.72 -14.21 1.55
C PRO A 41 2.28 -13.21 0.54
N PHE A 42 2.66 -12.02 1.03
CA PHE A 42 3.22 -10.96 0.16
C PHE A 42 4.54 -11.39 -0.50
N HIS A 43 5.47 -11.91 0.28
CA HIS A 43 6.69 -12.54 -0.21
C HIS A 43 6.45 -14.06 -0.37
N PRO A 44 6.86 -14.71 -1.48
CA PRO A 44 7.59 -14.15 -2.62
C PRO A 44 6.70 -13.59 -3.73
N TYR A 45 5.40 -13.86 -3.69
CA TYR A 45 4.51 -13.72 -4.85
C TYR A 45 4.45 -12.29 -5.37
N TYR A 46 4.11 -11.32 -4.52
CA TYR A 46 4.01 -9.92 -4.92
C TYR A 46 5.37 -9.23 -4.96
N THR A 47 6.31 -9.62 -4.09
CA THR A 47 7.69 -9.08 -4.14
C THR A 47 8.38 -9.35 -5.48
N ILE A 48 8.21 -10.54 -6.07
CA ILE A 48 8.76 -10.86 -7.40
C ILE A 48 7.93 -10.22 -8.52
N LYS A 49 6.60 -10.14 -8.35
CA LYS A 49 5.70 -9.55 -9.36
C LYS A 49 5.92 -8.04 -9.55
N ASP A 50 6.25 -7.32 -8.47
CA ASP A 50 6.46 -5.87 -8.48
C ASP A 50 7.89 -5.47 -8.90
N PHE A 51 8.79 -6.45 -9.04
CA PHE A 51 10.17 -6.26 -9.50
C PHE A 51 10.25 -6.30 -11.03
#